data_AF-X6NVN0-F1
#
_entry.id   AF-X6NVN0-F1
#
_cell.length_a   1.000
_cell.length_b   1.000
_cell.length_c   1.000
_cell.angle_alpha   90.00
_cell.angle_beta   90.00
_cell.angle_gamma   90.00
#
_symmetry.space_group_name_H-M   'P 1'
#
loop_
_entity.id
_entity.type
_entity.pdbx_description
1 polymer ?
#
loop_
_entity_poly.entity_id
_entity_poly.type
_entity_poly.pdbx_seq_one_letter_code
_entity_poly.pdbx_strand_id
1 'polypeptide(L)'
;MFFFNRDLVLRPFQKKYFPQWFPALLQFVKKKEAYFSLNSFSIMLAKLQQTFPEISESVILDAWNYFQTLDKTETILNYVAENTLKFYFFMIKKKILMDKYSKTSKQQKHLMKLFVKFYRKVENATILQKWSDCKQIYYDTVLKLKVIYSIKKLNVYKIILIIISKNMIIANIWNKIDRKKKEVLK
;
A
#
# COMPACT_ATOMS: atom_id res chain seq x y z
N MET A 1 -12.38 25.41 -9.08
CA MET A 1 -12.58 24.41 -8.01
C MET A 1 -14.07 24.37 -7.71
N PHE A 2 -14.80 23.43 -8.32
CA PHE A 2 -16.24 23.21 -8.06
C PHE A 2 -16.37 21.86 -7.37
N PHE A 3 -16.72 21.85 -6.08
CA PHE A 3 -17.10 20.63 -5.38
C PHE A 3 -18.59 20.37 -5.63
N PHE A 4 -18.91 19.34 -6.41
CA PHE A 4 -20.24 18.75 -6.33
C PHE A 4 -20.27 17.83 -5.10
N ASN A 5 -21.08 18.26 -4.13
CA ASN A 5 -21.36 17.56 -2.89
C ASN A 5 -22.07 16.22 -3.21
N ARG A 6 -21.51 15.09 -2.76
CA ARG A 6 -21.94 13.72 -3.13
C ARG A 6 -23.16 13.19 -2.35
N ASP A 7 -23.71 13.98 -1.42
CA ASP A 7 -24.72 13.50 -0.46
C ASP A 7 -26.16 13.98 -0.73
N LEU A 8 -26.50 14.26 -2.00
CA LEU A 8 -27.90 14.29 -2.39
C LEU A 8 -28.42 12.85 -2.55
N VAL A 9 -28.86 12.33 -1.40
CA VAL A 9 -29.78 11.19 -1.25
C VAL A 9 -30.80 11.20 -2.39
N LEU A 10 -30.71 10.20 -3.26
CA LEU A 10 -31.66 9.92 -4.33
C LEU A 10 -33.04 9.62 -3.71
N ARG A 11 -33.81 10.68 -3.44
CA ARG A 11 -35.27 10.57 -3.35
C ARG A 11 -35.80 10.02 -4.68
N PRO A 12 -36.84 9.19 -4.69
CA PRO A 12 -37.44 8.68 -5.91
C PRO A 12 -38.21 9.80 -6.61
N PHE A 13 -37.49 10.67 -7.31
CA PHE A 13 -38.10 11.62 -8.25
C PHE A 13 -38.68 10.81 -9.40
N GLN A 14 -39.99 10.97 -9.60
CA GLN A 14 -40.78 10.22 -10.55
C GLN A 14 -40.21 10.34 -11.97
N LYS A 15 -40.09 9.18 -12.65
CA LYS A 15 -39.60 8.97 -14.02
C LYS A 15 -40.34 9.75 -15.13
N LYS A 16 -41.27 10.65 -14.81
CA LYS A 16 -42.27 11.15 -15.78
C LYS A 16 -41.78 12.29 -16.68
N TYR A 17 -40.63 12.92 -16.39
CA TYR A 17 -40.15 14.06 -17.20
C TYR A 17 -38.62 14.10 -17.34
N PHE A 18 -37.98 12.99 -17.70
CA PHE A 18 -36.63 13.11 -18.28
C PHE A 18 -36.78 13.43 -19.77
N PRO A 19 -36.26 14.58 -20.24
CA PRO A 19 -36.29 14.91 -21.66
C PRO A 19 -35.65 13.78 -22.48
N GLN A 20 -36.14 13.54 -23.70
CA GLN A 20 -35.63 12.47 -24.56
C GLN A 20 -34.12 12.55 -24.83
N TRP A 21 -33.51 13.73 -24.66
CA TRP A 21 -32.06 13.94 -24.77
C TRP A 21 -31.26 13.53 -23.52
N PHE A 22 -31.90 13.32 -22.36
CA PHE A 22 -31.22 13.09 -21.09
C PHE A 22 -30.36 11.82 -21.05
N PRO A 23 -30.79 10.66 -21.60
CA PRO A 23 -29.93 9.49 -21.71
C PRO A 23 -28.69 9.74 -22.59
N ALA A 24 -28.83 10.50 -23.68
CA ALA A 24 -27.73 10.87 -24.56
C ALA A 24 -26.74 11.84 -23.86
N LEU A 25 -27.24 12.80 -23.08
CA LEU A 25 -26.38 13.65 -22.25
C LEU A 25 -25.65 12.84 -21.18
N LEU A 26 -26.33 11.90 -20.51
CA LEU A 26 -25.71 11.04 -19.50
C LEU A 26 -24.59 10.18 -20.10
N GLN A 27 -24.81 9.63 -21.31
CA GLN A 27 -23.80 8.87 -22.04
C GLN A 27 -22.63 9.76 -22.50
N PHE A 28 -22.91 11.00 -22.93
CA PHE A 28 -21.90 11.99 -23.28
C PHE A 28 -21.04 12.43 -22.09
N VAL A 29 -21.67 12.70 -20.93
CA VAL A 29 -20.97 13.02 -19.67
C VAL A 29 -20.10 11.85 -19.24
N LYS A 30 -20.61 10.61 -19.23
CA LYS A 30 -19.81 9.42 -18.92
C LYS A 30 -18.62 9.24 -19.87
N LYS A 31 -18.81 9.49 -21.17
CA LYS A 31 -17.75 9.41 -22.18
C LYS A 31 -16.69 10.50 -21.98
N LYS A 32 -17.10 11.73 -21.65
CA LYS A 32 -16.17 12.81 -21.30
C LYS A 32 -15.43 12.54 -20.01
N GLU A 33 -16.10 12.06 -18.96
CA GLU A 33 -15.46 11.68 -17.69
C GLU A 33 -14.43 10.56 -17.90
N ALA A 34 -14.75 9.54 -18.70
CA ALA A 34 -13.79 8.49 -19.06
C ALA A 34 -12.58 9.06 -19.82
N TYR A 35 -12.80 9.99 -20.77
CA TYR A 35 -11.72 10.64 -21.51
C TYR A 35 -10.83 11.53 -20.61
N PHE A 36 -11.44 12.32 -19.71
CA PHE A 36 -10.70 13.12 -18.73
C PHE A 36 -9.91 12.24 -17.75
N SER A 37 -10.48 11.10 -17.33
CA SER A 37 -9.80 10.13 -16.47
C SER A 37 -8.63 9.43 -17.18
N LEU A 38 -8.76 9.13 -18.47
CA LEU A 38 -7.69 8.53 -19.26
C LEU A 38 -6.57 9.54 -19.54
N ASN A 39 -6.91 10.80 -19.84
CA ASN A 39 -5.91 11.84 -20.04
C ASN A 39 -5.17 12.18 -18.75
N SER A 40 -5.85 12.24 -17.60
CA SER A 40 -5.18 12.50 -16.33
C SER A 40 -4.25 11.34 -15.93
N PHE A 41 -4.66 10.09 -16.18
CA PHE A 41 -3.85 8.90 -15.96
C PHE A 41 -2.59 8.87 -16.84
N SER A 42 -2.74 9.09 -18.14
CA SER A 42 -1.60 9.11 -19.08
C SER A 42 -0.60 10.22 -18.76
N ILE A 43 -1.07 11.41 -18.37
CA ILE A 43 -0.22 12.52 -17.94
C ILE A 43 0.55 12.15 -16.65
N MET A 44 -0.11 11.51 -15.68
CA MET A 44 0.54 11.07 -14.44
C MET A 44 1.60 9.98 -14.69
N LEU A 45 1.31 9.02 -15.57
CA LEU A 45 2.30 8.00 -15.94
C LEU A 45 3.50 8.60 -16.67
N ALA A 46 3.27 9.50 -17.62
CA ALA A 46 4.35 10.19 -18.32
C ALA A 46 5.24 10.97 -17.36
N LYS A 47 4.65 11.66 -16.38
CA LYS A 47 5.40 12.35 -15.32
C LYS A 47 6.25 11.37 -14.51
N LEU A 48 5.67 10.26 -14.04
CA LEU A 48 6.41 9.24 -13.28
C LEU A 48 7.54 8.62 -14.09
N GLN A 49 7.32 8.35 -15.39
CA GLN A 49 8.36 7.81 -16.27
C GLN A 49 9.49 8.80 -16.52
N GLN A 50 9.20 10.10 -16.60
CA GLN A 50 10.21 11.15 -16.69
C GLN A 50 11.02 11.29 -15.40
N THR A 51 10.38 11.13 -14.24
CA THR A 51 11.06 11.18 -12.93
C THR A 51 11.93 9.95 -12.68
N PHE A 52 11.54 8.78 -13.20
CA PHE A 52 12.20 7.50 -12.97
C PHE A 52 12.59 6.80 -14.28
N PRO A 53 13.50 7.39 -15.08
CA PRO A 53 13.88 6.83 -16.39
C PRO A 53 14.53 5.44 -16.31
N GLU A 54 15.13 5.09 -15.17
CA GLU A 54 15.75 3.78 -14.91
C GLU A 54 14.77 2.68 -14.49
N ILE A 55 13.51 3.04 -14.21
CA ILE A 55 12.46 2.08 -13.86
C ILE A 55 11.65 1.75 -15.11
N SER A 56 11.45 0.46 -15.37
CA SER A 56 10.62 0.03 -16.49
C SER A 56 9.16 0.47 -16.32
N GLU A 57 8.52 0.87 -17.41
CA GLU A 57 7.11 1.31 -17.46
C GLU A 57 6.17 0.33 -16.76
N SER A 58 6.36 -0.98 -16.96
CA SER A 58 5.54 -2.02 -16.31
C SER A 58 5.56 -1.96 -14.77
N VAL A 59 6.68 -1.55 -14.18
CA VAL A 59 6.83 -1.41 -12.72
C VAL A 59 6.17 -0.12 -12.24
N ILE A 60 6.22 0.95 -13.02
CA ILE A 60 5.51 2.21 -12.74
C ILE A 60 4.00 1.97 -12.79
N LEU A 61 3.51 1.25 -13.81
CA LEU A 61 2.11 0.84 -13.92
C LEU A 61 1.66 -0.03 -12.72
N ASP A 62 2.46 -1.05 -12.36
CA ASP A 62 2.17 -1.90 -11.20
C ASP A 62 2.09 -1.09 -9.90
N ALA A 63 3.00 -0.13 -9.70
CA ALA A 63 3.01 0.76 -8.54
C ALA A 63 1.76 1.65 -8.51
N TRP A 64 1.48 2.32 -9.62
CA TRP A 64 0.37 3.24 -9.73
C TRP A 64 -0.98 2.54 -9.53
N ASN A 65 -1.18 1.39 -10.16
CA ASN A 65 -2.42 0.61 -10.03
C ASN A 65 -2.69 0.20 -8.57
N TYR A 66 -1.63 -0.06 -7.80
CA TYR A 66 -1.77 -0.46 -6.41
C TYR A 66 -1.95 0.72 -5.44
N PHE A 67 -1.16 1.79 -5.59
CA PHE A 67 -1.17 2.88 -4.62
C PHE A 67 -2.16 4.00 -4.96
N GLN A 68 -2.47 4.19 -6.25
CA GLN A 68 -3.45 5.14 -6.81
C GLN A 68 -3.28 6.61 -6.39
N THR A 69 -2.16 6.94 -5.76
CA THR A 69 -1.81 8.29 -5.31
C THR A 69 -0.37 8.58 -5.69
N LEU A 70 -0.11 9.79 -6.19
CA LEU A 70 1.21 10.20 -6.66
C LEU A 70 2.28 10.06 -5.56
N ASP A 71 2.08 10.66 -4.39
CA ASP A 71 3.08 10.70 -3.31
C ASP A 71 3.54 9.30 -2.87
N LYS A 72 2.59 8.37 -2.68
CA LYS A 72 2.91 6.98 -2.29
C LYS A 72 3.62 6.24 -3.42
N THR A 73 3.21 6.49 -4.67
CA THR A 73 3.81 5.86 -5.85
C THR A 73 5.25 6.33 -6.02
N GLU A 74 5.49 7.64 -5.98
CA GLU A 74 6.82 8.25 -6.02
C GLU A 74 7.72 7.74 -4.88
N THR A 75 7.19 7.66 -3.66
CA THR A 75 7.94 7.13 -2.51
C THR A 75 8.43 5.70 -2.76
N ILE A 76 7.57 4.82 -3.29
CA ILE A 76 7.95 3.42 -3.55
C ILE A 76 8.88 3.31 -4.76
N LEU A 77 8.64 4.11 -5.81
CA LEU A 77 9.52 4.15 -6.98
C LEU A 77 10.90 4.67 -6.61
N ASN A 78 11.03 5.68 -5.75
CA ASN A 78 12.32 6.12 -5.20
C ASN A 78 13.09 4.97 -4.57
N TYR A 79 12.45 4.14 -3.74
CA TYR A 79 13.11 2.96 -3.16
C TYR A 79 13.56 1.95 -4.22
N VAL A 80 12.77 1.74 -5.28
CA VAL A 80 13.12 0.83 -6.38
C VAL A 80 14.27 1.40 -7.22
N ALA A 81 14.24 2.70 -7.51
CA ALA A 81 15.27 3.45 -8.23
C ALA A 81 16.61 3.39 -7.50
N GLU A 82 16.65 3.76 -6.21
CA GLU A 82 17.87 3.74 -5.41
C GLU A 82 18.53 2.36 -5.38
N ASN A 83 17.72 1.29 -5.27
CA ASN A 83 18.25 -0.08 -5.28
C ASN A 83 18.76 -0.50 -6.66
N THR A 84 18.07 -0.07 -7.72
CA THR A 84 18.49 -0.29 -9.11
C THR A 84 19.83 0.40 -9.38
N LEU A 85 19.98 1.66 -8.98
CA LEU A 85 21.21 2.44 -9.13
C LEU A 85 22.37 1.87 -8.31
N LYS A 86 22.14 1.47 -7.05
CA LYS A 86 23.15 0.77 -6.23
C LYS A 86 23.70 -0.47 -6.92
N PHE A 87 22.81 -1.24 -7.57
CA PHE A 87 23.19 -2.43 -8.32
C PHE A 87 23.97 -2.10 -9.60
N TYR A 88 23.58 -1.06 -10.33
CA TYR A 88 24.34 -0.58 -11.49
C TYR A 88 25.74 -0.12 -11.09
N PHE A 89 25.85 0.70 -10.05
CA PHE A 89 27.14 1.18 -9.53
C PHE A 89 28.07 0.03 -9.14
N PHE A 90 27.55 -0.98 -8.43
CA PHE A 90 28.30 -2.18 -8.07
C PHE A 90 28.83 -2.95 -9.29
N MET A 91 28.09 -2.98 -10.41
CA MET A 91 28.53 -3.66 -11.63
C MET A 91 29.54 -2.91 -12.44
N ILE A 92 29.35 -1.60 -12.58
CA ILE A 92 30.30 -0.73 -13.28
C ILE A 92 31.67 -0.88 -12.61
N LYS A 93 31.70 -0.90 -11.27
CA LYS A 93 32.93 -1.16 -10.49
C LYS A 93 33.55 -2.53 -10.77
N LYS A 94 32.76 -3.55 -11.14
CA LYS A 94 33.22 -4.91 -11.37
C LYS A 94 33.66 -5.20 -12.81
N LYS A 95 33.55 -4.23 -13.75
CA LYS A 95 33.99 -4.36 -15.15
C LYS A 95 33.40 -5.59 -15.88
N ILE A 96 32.16 -5.99 -15.55
CA ILE A 96 31.44 -7.06 -16.27
C ILE A 96 30.31 -6.40 -17.04
N LEU A 97 30.47 -6.29 -18.37
CA LEU A 97 29.48 -5.74 -19.28
C LEU A 97 28.57 -6.84 -19.87
N MET A 98 27.28 -6.52 -19.94
CA MET A 98 26.34 -6.83 -21.03
C MET A 98 25.45 -8.09 -21.08
N ASP A 99 25.56 -9.09 -20.21
CA ASP A 99 24.48 -10.10 -20.09
C ASP A 99 23.35 -9.67 -19.13
N LYS A 100 23.46 -8.47 -18.55
CA LYS A 100 22.77 -8.09 -17.29
C LYS A 100 21.40 -7.40 -17.45
N TYR A 101 21.05 -6.88 -18.61
CA TYR A 101 19.80 -6.10 -18.77
C TYR A 101 18.52 -6.93 -18.54
N SER A 102 18.59 -8.26 -18.71
CA SER A 102 17.48 -9.18 -18.38
C SER A 102 17.28 -9.40 -16.86
N LYS A 103 18.30 -9.13 -16.04
CA LYS A 103 18.26 -9.34 -14.58
C LYS A 103 17.59 -8.16 -13.86
N THR A 104 17.71 -6.94 -14.38
CA THR A 104 17.25 -5.72 -13.70
C THR A 104 15.73 -5.60 -13.66
N SER A 105 15.03 -5.78 -14.79
CA SER A 105 13.56 -5.68 -14.82
C SER A 105 12.86 -6.76 -13.98
N LYS A 106 13.35 -8.01 -14.03
CA LYS A 106 12.83 -9.10 -13.17
C LYS A 106 13.05 -8.80 -11.69
N GLN A 107 14.22 -8.28 -11.32
CA GLN A 107 14.51 -7.90 -9.93
C GLN A 107 13.65 -6.70 -9.48
N GLN A 108 13.47 -5.68 -10.31
CA GLN A 108 12.56 -4.56 -10.04
C GLN A 108 11.13 -5.06 -9.81
N LYS A 109 10.63 -5.94 -10.68
CA LYS A 109 9.29 -6.54 -10.54
C LYS A 109 9.16 -7.38 -9.27
N HIS A 110 10.17 -8.17 -8.92
CA HIS A 110 10.19 -8.93 -7.67
C HIS A 110 10.19 -8.02 -6.44
N LEU A 111 11.00 -6.96 -6.45
CA LEU A 111 11.05 -6.00 -5.36
C LEU A 111 9.72 -5.26 -5.21
N MET A 112 9.10 -4.84 -6.32
CA MET A 112 7.75 -4.27 -6.32
C MET A 112 6.73 -5.23 -5.73
N LYS A 113 6.74 -6.52 -6.13
CA LYS A 113 5.87 -7.55 -5.54
C LYS A 113 6.08 -7.71 -4.04
N LEU A 114 7.30 -7.54 -3.52
CA LEU A 114 7.56 -7.57 -2.07
C LEU A 114 6.92 -6.37 -1.37
N PHE A 115 7.12 -5.16 -1.89
CA PHE A 115 6.52 -3.95 -1.34
C PHE A 115 5.00 -4.04 -1.32
N VAL A 116 4.38 -4.44 -2.43
CA VAL A 116 2.93 -4.67 -2.52
C VAL A 116 2.44 -5.67 -1.47
N LYS A 117 3.10 -6.84 -1.39
CA LYS A 117 2.68 -7.94 -0.50
C LYS A 117 2.77 -7.60 0.99
N PHE A 118 3.80 -6.86 1.37
CA PHE A 118 4.11 -6.52 2.77
C PHE A 118 3.81 -5.05 3.12
N TYR A 119 3.15 -4.31 2.22
CA TYR A 119 2.77 -2.92 2.44
C TYR A 119 2.01 -2.77 3.76
N ARG A 120 2.43 -1.82 4.60
CA ARG A 120 1.92 -1.56 5.96
C ARG A 120 2.06 -2.71 6.97
N LYS A 121 2.54 -3.88 6.56
CA LYS A 121 2.78 -5.05 7.42
C LYS A 121 4.20 -5.09 7.94
N VAL A 122 5.14 -4.64 7.11
CA VAL A 122 6.57 -4.55 7.41
C VAL A 122 7.07 -3.19 6.92
N GLU A 123 7.97 -2.57 7.66
CA GLU A 123 8.58 -1.29 7.29
C GLU A 123 9.40 -1.45 6.00
N ASN A 124 9.34 -0.45 5.11
CA ASN A 124 10.02 -0.49 3.82
C ASN A 124 11.54 -0.70 3.96
N ALA A 125 12.16 -0.06 4.95
CA ALA A 125 13.58 -0.25 5.25
C ALA A 125 13.92 -1.71 5.60
N THR A 126 13.06 -2.39 6.38
CA THR A 126 13.23 -3.81 6.71
C THR A 126 13.06 -4.69 5.46
N ILE A 127 12.13 -4.36 4.56
CA ILE A 127 11.95 -5.08 3.28
C ILE A 127 13.24 -4.99 2.45
N LEU A 128 13.79 -3.79 2.29
CA LEU A 128 15.04 -3.56 1.54
C LEU A 128 16.25 -4.26 2.18
N GLN A 129 16.38 -4.17 3.49
CA GLN A 129 17.45 -4.83 4.22
C GLN A 129 17.38 -6.34 3.99
N LYS A 130 16.20 -6.96 4.15
CA LYS A 130 16.05 -8.42 3.95
C LYS A 130 16.23 -8.82 2.49
N TRP A 131 15.81 -8.00 1.54
CA TRP A 131 16.07 -8.20 0.12
C TRP A 131 17.57 -8.27 -0.17
N SER A 132 18.36 -7.35 0.40
CA SER A 132 19.81 -7.35 0.30
C SER A 132 20.43 -8.57 0.99
N ASP A 133 20.02 -8.85 2.24
CA ASP A 133 20.51 -10.01 3.02
C ASP A 133 20.28 -11.35 2.31
N CYS A 134 19.21 -11.45 1.52
CA CYS A 134 18.85 -12.64 0.75
C CYS A 134 19.42 -12.62 -0.67
N LYS A 135 20.46 -11.81 -0.93
CA LYS A 135 21.11 -11.69 -2.24
C LYS A 135 20.12 -11.43 -3.38
N GLN A 136 19.04 -10.70 -3.09
CA GLN A 136 18.00 -10.36 -4.04
C GLN A 136 17.24 -11.58 -4.61
N ILE A 137 17.14 -12.67 -3.82
CA ILE A 137 16.31 -13.84 -4.13
C ILE A 137 14.91 -13.62 -3.57
N TYR A 138 13.91 -13.58 -4.45
CA TYR A 138 12.51 -13.27 -4.09
C TYR A 138 11.92 -14.25 -3.09
N TYR A 139 12.05 -15.56 -3.35
CA TYR A 139 11.44 -16.58 -2.50
C TYR A 139 11.98 -16.54 -1.07
N ASP A 140 13.30 -16.50 -0.91
CA ASP A 140 13.96 -16.41 0.39
C ASP A 140 13.56 -15.15 1.15
N THR A 141 13.49 -14.02 0.44
CA THR A 141 13.07 -12.74 1.03
C THR A 141 11.62 -12.81 1.51
N VAL A 142 10.71 -13.41 0.73
CA VAL A 142 9.31 -13.62 1.13
C VAL A 142 9.23 -14.45 2.40
N LEU A 143 9.99 -15.53 2.51
CA LEU A 143 9.98 -16.39 3.70
C LEU A 143 10.45 -15.63 4.94
N LYS A 144 11.58 -14.91 4.87
CA LYS A 144 12.07 -14.14 6.01
C LYS A 144 11.10 -13.02 6.42
N LEU A 145 10.50 -12.31 5.47
CA LEU A 145 9.52 -11.27 5.76
C LEU A 145 8.22 -11.83 6.35
N LYS A 146 7.77 -13.03 5.92
CA LYS A 146 6.65 -13.72 6.56
C LYS A 146 6.93 -14.03 8.03
N VAL A 147 8.13 -14.52 8.36
CA VAL A 147 8.53 -14.79 9.75
C VAL A 147 8.47 -13.51 10.59
N ILE A 148 9.06 -12.41 10.10
CA ILE A 148 9.03 -11.11 10.79
C ILE A 148 7.58 -10.64 11.02
N TYR A 149 6.74 -10.74 9.99
CA TYR A 149 5.33 -10.37 10.08
C TYR A 149 4.57 -11.22 11.11
N SER A 150 4.79 -12.54 11.12
CA SER A 150 4.18 -13.45 12.10
C SER A 150 4.61 -13.13 13.54
N ILE A 151 5.89 -12.82 13.76
CA ILE A 151 6.40 -12.44 15.09
C ILE A 151 5.76 -11.13 15.57
N LYS A 152 5.72 -10.09 14.71
CA LYS A 152 5.06 -8.81 15.05
C LYS A 152 3.59 -9.04 15.41
N LYS A 153 2.86 -9.85 14.63
CA LYS A 153 1.45 -10.18 14.90
C LYS A 153 1.28 -10.91 16.23
N LEU A 154 2.13 -11.90 16.53
CA LEU A 154 2.08 -12.66 17.78
C LEU A 154 2.37 -11.78 19.01
N ASN A 155 3.32 -10.87 18.91
CA ASN A 155 3.65 -9.93 19.99
C ASN A 155 2.46 -9.01 20.33
N VAL A 156 1.72 -8.54 19.33
CA VAL A 156 0.50 -7.74 19.54
C VAL A 156 -0.54 -8.55 20.33
N TYR A 157 -0.79 -9.81 19.95
CA TYR A 157 -1.73 -10.66 20.70
C TYR A 157 -1.28 -10.93 22.12
N LYS A 158 0.02 -11.17 22.34
CA LYS A 158 0.58 -11.37 23.68
C LYS A 158 0.38 -10.15 24.57
N ILE A 159 0.58 -8.94 24.04
CA ILE A 159 0.34 -7.69 24.76
C ILE A 159 -1.15 -7.52 25.10
N ILE A 160 -2.05 -7.74 24.13
CA ILE A 160 -3.50 -7.66 24.34
C ILE A 160 -3.95 -8.63 25.43
N LEU A 161 -3.46 -9.87 25.39
CA LEU A 161 -3.78 -10.89 26.40
C LEU A 161 -3.34 -10.43 27.79
N ILE A 162 -2.13 -9.90 27.93
CA ILE A 162 -1.62 -9.37 29.21
C ILE A 162 -2.52 -8.24 29.73
N ILE A 163 -2.97 -7.33 28.87
CA ILE A 163 -3.87 -6.23 29.25
C ILE A 163 -5.22 -6.76 29.74
N ILE A 164 -5.83 -7.71 29.02
CA ILE A 164 -7.10 -8.32 29.40
C ILE A 164 -6.97 -9.03 30.75
N SER A 165 -5.92 -9.84 30.94
CA SER A 165 -5.68 -10.54 32.20
C SER A 165 -5.52 -9.58 33.38
N LYS A 166 -4.79 -8.45 33.20
CA LYS A 166 -4.66 -7.41 34.23
C LYS A 166 -6.01 -6.76 34.58
N ASN A 167 -6.81 -6.42 33.57
CA ASN A 167 -8.12 -5.81 33.80
C ASN A 167 -9.09 -6.75 34.53
N MET A 168 -9.07 -8.04 34.21
CA MET A 168 -9.86 -9.05 34.94
C MET A 168 -9.45 -9.15 36.41
N ILE A 169 -8.14 -9.14 36.69
CA ILE A 169 -7.63 -9.15 38.08
C ILE A 169 -8.09 -7.90 38.83
N ILE A 170 -7.97 -6.72 38.21
CA ILE A 170 -8.41 -5.45 38.80
C ILE A 170 -9.91 -5.47 39.09
N ALA A 171 -10.74 -5.92 38.15
CA ALA A 171 -12.19 -6.04 38.34
C ALA A 171 -12.54 -6.99 39.50
N ASN A 172 -11.84 -8.13 39.60
CA ASN A 172 -12.02 -9.07 40.70
C ASN A 172 -11.63 -8.48 42.06
N ILE A 173 -10.58 -7.66 42.12
CA ILE A 173 -10.17 -6.94 43.33
C ILE A 173 -11.24 -5.92 43.73
N TRP A 174 -11.72 -5.10 42.79
CA TRP A 174 -12.80 -4.14 43.03
C TRP A 174 -14.06 -4.81 43.57
N ASN A 175 -14.49 -5.92 42.97
CA ASN A 175 -15.65 -6.69 43.42
C ASN A 175 -15.48 -7.28 44.83
N LYS A 176 -14.24 -7.56 45.26
CA LYS A 176 -13.96 -8.00 46.64
C LYS A 176 -14.02 -6.82 47.62
N ILE A 177 -13.48 -5.67 47.24
CA ILE A 177 -13.52 -4.45 48.06
C ILE A 177 -14.97 -3.99 48.28
N ASP A 178 -15.78 -3.95 47.22
CA ASP A 178 -17.19 -3.54 47.30
C ASP A 178 -18.01 -4.46 48.23
N ARG A 179 -17.76 -5.78 48.15
CA ARG A 179 -18.39 -6.75 49.07
C ARG A 179 -18.04 -6.50 50.53
N LYS A 180 -16.75 -6.33 50.85
CA LYS A 180 -16.32 -6.02 52.22
C LYS A 180 -16.91 -4.71 52.74
N LYS A 181 -17.02 -3.69 51.88
CA LYS A 181 -17.64 -2.41 52.26
C LYS A 181 -19.12 -2.58 52.63
N LYS A 182 -19.86 -3.42 51.91
CA LYS A 182 -21.26 -3.74 52.20
C LYS A 182 -21.45 -4.54 53.49
N GLU A 183 -20.47 -5.36 53.88
CA GLU A 183 -20.50 -6.11 55.14
C GLU A 183 -20.27 -5.20 56.36
N VAL A 184 -19.37 -4.22 56.26
CA VAL A 184 -19.08 -3.27 57.37
C VAL A 184 -20.23 -2.29 57.63
N LEU A 185 -21.06 -2.02 56.61
CA LEU A 185 -22.19 -1.08 56.71
C LEU A 185 -23.49 -1.74 57.21
N LYS A 186 -23.48 -3.05 57.47
CA LYS A 186 -24.60 -3.78 58.10
C LYS A 186 -24.34 -3.94 59.59
#